data_AF-U5DAU0-F1
#
_entry.id   AF-U5DAU0-F1
#
_cell.length_a   1.000
_cell.length_b   1.000
_cell.length_c   1.000
_cell.angle_alpha   90.00
_cell.angle_beta   90.00
_cell.angle_gamma   90.00
#
_symmetry.space_group_name_H-M   'P 1'
#
loop_
_entity.id
_entity.type
_entity.pdbx_description
1 polymer ?
#
loop_
_entity_poly.entity_id
_entity_poly.type
_entity_poly.pdbx_seq_one_letter_code
_entity_poly.pdbx_strand_id
1 'polypeptide(L)'
;MAIARATQQQTAKQLTWNSARSWQAAAQGWGLRLVLATLAMLPSAVANARPETIPTPGIPNGTYIYGSVEQPDEIGQEYFVFEARNNYLLGTFYYPRSEFSCFYGRVGTRQLSLTVIDPYSNESHPYAIAFAPVALAAGEDAAAIGLEGYHRLSSLSVNDRRMLDTCIGEHQQDVWQKTIVKHI
;
A
#
# COMPACT_ATOMS: atom_id res chain seq x y z
N MET A 1 -40.38 43.71 -23.86
CA MET A 1 -40.14 42.98 -22.60
C MET A 1 -38.69 42.52 -22.58
N ALA A 2 -38.01 42.74 -21.46
CA ALA A 2 -36.57 42.94 -21.36
C ALA A 2 -35.75 41.64 -21.24
N ILE A 3 -34.52 41.73 -21.74
CA ILE A 3 -33.43 40.78 -21.62
C ILE A 3 -32.75 41.03 -20.26
N ALA A 4 -32.51 39.98 -19.46
CA ALA A 4 -31.68 40.07 -18.26
C ALA A 4 -30.55 39.04 -18.32
N ARG A 5 -29.32 39.56 -18.48
CA ARG A 5 -28.06 38.85 -18.25
C ARG A 5 -27.85 38.78 -16.74
N ALA A 6 -27.54 37.60 -16.20
CA ALA A 6 -27.10 37.44 -14.82
C ALA A 6 -25.57 37.51 -14.75
N THR A 7 -25.11 38.35 -13.84
CA THR A 7 -23.73 38.78 -13.64
C THR A 7 -22.95 37.79 -12.78
N GLN A 8 -21.64 37.91 -12.93
CA GLN A 8 -20.51 37.16 -12.41
C GLN A 8 -20.26 37.38 -10.90
N GLN A 9 -19.38 36.52 -10.33
CA GLN A 9 -18.54 36.71 -9.12
C GLN A 9 -19.09 36.26 -7.75
N GLN A 10 -18.55 35.15 -7.24
CA GLN A 10 -18.19 35.03 -5.81
C GLN A 10 -16.80 34.37 -5.68
N THR A 11 -15.79 35.23 -5.59
CA THR A 11 -14.42 34.96 -5.15
C THR A 11 -14.34 34.95 -3.63
N ALA A 12 -13.35 34.21 -3.12
CA ALA A 12 -12.68 34.38 -1.82
C ALA A 12 -13.45 34.02 -0.53
N LYS A 13 -13.35 32.74 -0.12
CA LYS A 13 -13.29 32.37 1.30
C LYS A 13 -11.83 32.29 1.74
N GLN A 14 -11.22 33.46 1.91
CA GLN A 14 -10.08 33.63 2.81
C GLN A 14 -10.64 33.73 4.22
N LEU A 15 -10.49 32.69 5.02
CA LEU A 15 -10.65 32.77 6.48
C LEU A 15 -9.36 32.23 7.10
N THR A 16 -8.61 33.20 7.58
CA THR A 16 -7.41 33.09 8.39
C THR A 16 -7.72 32.41 9.72
N TRP A 17 -6.86 31.48 10.16
CA TRP A 17 -6.88 30.98 11.54
C TRP A 17 -5.46 30.90 12.11
N ASN A 18 -5.12 32.00 12.80
CA ASN A 18 -4.32 32.12 14.02
C ASN A 18 -2.93 31.44 14.08
N SER A 19 -1.91 32.22 13.71
CA SER A 19 -0.58 32.15 14.32
C SER A 19 -0.59 32.87 15.68
N ALA A 20 -0.60 32.08 16.77
CA ALA A 20 -0.38 32.60 18.11
C ALA A 20 0.53 31.63 18.87
N ARG A 21 1.79 32.03 19.05
CA ARG A 21 2.53 31.82 20.30
C ARG A 21 3.64 32.85 20.38
N SER A 22 3.52 33.61 21.45
CA SER A 22 4.10 34.90 21.75
C SER A 22 5.55 34.80 22.21
N TRP A 23 6.28 35.86 21.89
CA TRP A 23 7.63 36.18 22.34
C TRP A 23 7.66 36.31 23.88
N GLN A 24 8.67 35.72 24.51
CA GLN A 24 9.09 36.12 25.85
C GLN A 24 10.56 36.52 25.79
N ALA A 25 10.77 37.82 25.64
CA ALA A 25 11.99 38.49 26.08
C ALA A 25 11.75 38.97 27.52
N ALA A 26 12.61 38.56 28.44
CA ALA A 26 12.80 39.25 29.71
C ALA A 26 14.28 39.11 30.09
N ALA A 27 14.97 40.24 30.03
CA ALA A 27 16.37 40.38 30.38
C ALA A 27 16.49 40.84 31.85
N GLN A 28 17.59 40.43 32.47
CA GLN A 28 18.32 41.07 33.57
C GLN A 28 17.85 40.86 35.03
N GLY A 29 18.80 40.36 35.82
CA GLY A 29 18.81 40.39 37.28
C GLY A 29 20.04 39.66 37.82
N TRP A 30 21.13 40.40 38.06
CA TRP A 30 22.36 39.89 38.68
C TRP A 30 22.13 39.48 40.13
N GLY A 31 22.59 38.29 40.51
CA GLY A 31 22.59 37.82 41.89
C GLY A 31 23.50 36.62 42.06
N LEU A 32 24.75 36.87 42.43
CA LEU A 32 25.72 35.87 42.83
C LEU A 32 25.19 35.11 44.07
N ARG A 33 24.98 33.80 43.96
CA ARG A 33 25.08 32.89 45.12
C ARG A 33 25.93 31.68 44.74
N LEU A 34 27.20 31.76 45.14
CA LEU A 34 28.09 30.61 45.28
C LEU A 34 27.54 29.70 46.38
N VAL A 35 27.06 28.52 46.00
CA VAL A 35 27.02 27.33 46.88
C VAL A 35 27.61 26.18 46.08
N LEU A 36 28.87 25.84 46.38
CA LEU A 36 29.53 24.63 45.93
C LEU A 36 28.95 23.45 46.71
N ALA A 37 28.02 22.72 46.10
CA ALA A 37 27.63 21.39 46.52
C ALA A 37 27.86 20.45 45.33
N THR A 38 29.03 19.81 45.28
CA THR A 38 29.35 18.78 44.29
C THR A 38 28.61 17.50 44.65
N LEU A 39 27.34 17.41 44.26
CA LEU A 39 26.63 16.14 44.19
C LEU A 39 27.12 15.42 42.92
N ALA A 40 27.85 14.33 43.07
CA ALA A 40 28.17 13.44 41.97
C ALA A 40 26.86 12.83 41.44
N MET A 41 26.26 13.44 40.43
CA MET A 41 25.16 12.86 39.67
C MET A 41 25.70 11.65 38.90
N LEU A 42 25.29 10.47 39.31
CA LEU A 42 25.42 9.27 38.49
C LEU A 42 24.53 9.45 37.24
N PRO A 43 25.05 9.33 36.02
CA PRO A 43 24.21 9.31 34.83
C PRO A 43 23.41 8.01 34.85
N SER A 44 22.09 8.12 35.01
CA SER A 44 21.18 7.02 34.71
C SER A 44 21.34 6.70 33.22
N ALA A 45 21.95 5.57 32.90
CA ALA A 45 21.96 5.05 31.53
C ALA A 45 20.52 4.66 31.19
N VAL A 46 19.76 5.62 30.63
CA VAL A 46 18.46 5.34 30.04
C VAL A 46 18.76 4.54 28.78
N ALA A 47 18.56 3.23 28.84
CA ALA A 47 18.60 2.40 27.65
C ALA A 47 17.45 2.86 26.74
N ASN A 48 17.78 3.69 25.75
CA ASN A 48 16.85 3.98 24.67
C ASN A 48 16.60 2.66 23.93
N ALA A 49 15.51 1.98 24.28
CA ALA A 49 14.91 1.00 23.40
C ALA A 49 14.58 1.76 22.10
N ARG A 50 15.38 1.52 21.05
CA ARG A 50 15.00 1.98 19.71
C ARG A 50 13.63 1.36 19.45
N PRO A 51 12.62 2.14 19.03
CA PRO A 51 11.40 1.52 18.53
C PRO A 51 11.83 0.59 17.40
N GLU A 52 11.65 -0.72 17.62
CA GLU A 52 11.80 -1.70 16.57
C GLU A 52 10.72 -1.33 15.54
N THR A 53 11.16 -0.80 14.41
CA THR A 53 10.29 -0.50 13.29
C THR A 53 9.71 -1.85 12.89
N ILE A 54 8.47 -2.14 13.30
CA ILE A 54 7.74 -3.31 12.83
C ILE A 54 7.78 -3.21 11.30
N PRO A 55 8.44 -4.16 10.60
CA PRO A 55 8.46 -4.13 9.15
C PRO A 55 7.00 -4.13 8.71
N THR A 56 6.57 -3.05 8.05
CA THR A 56 5.25 -3.05 7.41
C THR A 56 5.22 -4.25 6.47
N PRO A 57 4.27 -5.19 6.60
CA PRO A 57 4.16 -6.30 5.67
C PRO A 57 4.06 -5.72 4.26
N GLY A 58 5.09 -5.95 3.45
CA GLY A 58 5.20 -5.45 2.11
C GLY A 58 5.56 -6.59 1.20
N ILE A 59 4.91 -6.65 0.03
CA ILE A 59 5.32 -7.57 -1.02
C ILE A 59 6.46 -6.89 -1.78
N PRO A 60 7.65 -7.51 -1.93
CA PRO A 60 8.68 -6.98 -2.80
C PRO A 60 8.16 -6.76 -4.23
N ASN A 61 8.84 -5.90 -4.97
CA ASN A 61 8.50 -5.73 -6.38
C ASN A 61 8.79 -7.03 -7.14
N GLY A 62 7.86 -7.49 -7.96
CA GLY A 62 8.02 -8.74 -8.70
C GLY A 62 6.71 -9.29 -9.25
N THR A 63 6.82 -10.42 -9.97
CA THR A 63 5.66 -11.17 -10.48
C THR A 63 5.43 -12.40 -9.62
N TYR A 64 4.18 -12.63 -9.24
CA TYR A 64 3.79 -13.72 -8.37
C TYR A 64 2.63 -14.51 -9.00
N ILE A 65 2.61 -15.81 -8.77
CA ILE A 65 1.53 -16.70 -9.17
C ILE A 65 1.10 -17.57 -7.99
N TYR A 66 -0.21 -17.74 -7.87
CA TYR A 66 -0.86 -18.51 -6.84
C TYR A 66 -1.98 -19.36 -7.46
N GLY A 67 -2.23 -20.54 -6.88
CA GLY A 67 -3.33 -21.42 -7.27
C GLY A 67 -4.09 -21.93 -6.05
N SER A 68 -5.38 -22.25 -6.20
CA SER A 68 -6.17 -22.93 -5.15
C SER A 68 -5.63 -24.33 -4.84
N VAL A 69 -4.82 -24.88 -5.75
CA VAL A 69 -4.05 -26.12 -5.62
C VAL A 69 -2.59 -25.88 -6.01
N GLU A 70 -1.69 -26.80 -5.63
CA GLU A 70 -0.25 -26.69 -5.93
C GLU A 70 0.10 -27.07 -7.38
N GLN A 71 -0.72 -27.91 -8.00
CA GLN A 71 -0.52 -28.34 -9.38
C GLN A 71 -0.94 -27.20 -10.33
N PRO A 72 -0.09 -26.77 -11.28
CA PRO A 72 -0.48 -25.79 -12.28
C PRO A 72 -1.45 -26.39 -13.31
N ASP A 73 -2.24 -25.53 -13.97
CA ASP A 73 -3.12 -25.87 -15.10
C ASP A 73 -4.23 -26.91 -14.82
N GLU A 74 -4.55 -27.19 -13.55
CA GLU A 74 -5.68 -28.05 -13.18
C GLU A 74 -7.03 -27.41 -13.54
N ILE A 75 -7.84 -28.16 -14.30
CA ILE A 75 -9.16 -27.69 -14.77
C ILE A 75 -10.12 -27.53 -13.60
N GLY A 76 -10.86 -26.42 -13.59
CA GLY A 76 -11.81 -26.09 -12.52
C GLY A 76 -11.17 -25.53 -11.26
N GLN A 77 -9.85 -25.34 -11.26
CA GLN A 77 -9.12 -24.67 -10.19
C GLN A 77 -8.83 -23.23 -10.56
N GLU A 78 -8.83 -22.36 -9.55
CA GLU A 78 -8.57 -20.95 -9.72
C GLU A 78 -7.09 -20.64 -9.55
N TYR A 79 -6.58 -19.77 -10.41
CA TYR A 79 -5.24 -19.24 -10.31
C TYR A 79 -5.29 -17.75 -10.45
N PHE A 80 -4.28 -17.09 -9.89
CA PHE A 80 -4.07 -15.69 -10.16
C PHE A 80 -2.60 -15.34 -10.20
N VAL A 81 -2.32 -14.42 -11.11
CA VAL A 81 -0.99 -13.92 -11.38
C VAL A 81 -1.03 -12.40 -11.32
N PHE A 82 -0.03 -11.80 -10.67
CA PHE A 82 0.05 -10.36 -10.56
C PHE A 82 1.49 -9.85 -10.53
N GLU A 83 1.63 -8.58 -10.91
CA GLU A 83 2.84 -7.81 -10.66
C GLU A 83 2.62 -6.88 -9.45
N ALA A 84 3.55 -6.93 -8.51
CA ALA A 84 3.64 -6.01 -7.39
C ALA A 84 4.66 -4.90 -7.66
N ARG A 85 4.24 -3.64 -7.44
CA ARG A 85 5.10 -2.46 -7.48
C ARG A 85 4.74 -1.51 -6.35
N ASN A 86 5.66 -1.28 -5.40
CA ASN A 86 5.48 -0.33 -4.30
C ASN A 86 4.15 -0.53 -3.53
N ASN A 87 3.83 -1.79 -3.18
CA ASN A 87 2.56 -2.21 -2.55
C ASN A 87 1.29 -2.00 -3.38
N TYR A 88 1.40 -1.68 -4.67
CA TYR A 88 0.31 -1.78 -5.63
C TYR A 88 0.39 -3.09 -6.39
N LEU A 89 -0.77 -3.62 -6.76
CA LEU A 89 -0.91 -4.89 -7.46
C LEU A 89 -1.72 -4.65 -8.72
N LEU A 90 -1.32 -5.29 -9.82
CA LEU A 90 -2.08 -5.37 -11.05
C LEU A 90 -1.90 -6.78 -11.61
N GLY A 91 -3.01 -7.46 -11.91
CA GLY A 91 -2.99 -8.87 -12.23
C GLY A 91 -4.30 -9.38 -12.80
N THR A 92 -4.45 -10.69 -12.76
CA THR A 92 -5.62 -11.39 -13.28
C THR A 92 -5.94 -12.65 -12.50
N PHE A 93 -7.23 -12.91 -12.29
CA PHE A 93 -7.79 -14.21 -11.88
C PHE A 93 -8.18 -14.99 -13.12
N TYR A 94 -7.94 -16.30 -13.13
CA TYR A 94 -8.37 -17.14 -14.25
C TYR A 94 -8.61 -18.59 -13.82
N TYR A 95 -9.45 -19.26 -14.62
CA TYR A 95 -9.58 -20.72 -14.61
C TYR A 95 -8.97 -21.26 -15.90
N PRO A 96 -8.15 -22.33 -15.87
CA PRO A 96 -7.53 -22.85 -17.08
C PRO A 96 -8.59 -23.22 -18.13
N ARG A 97 -8.40 -22.73 -19.36
CA ARG A 97 -9.30 -22.91 -20.51
C ARG A 97 -10.70 -22.27 -20.37
N SER A 98 -10.84 -21.25 -19.52
CA SER A 98 -12.04 -20.41 -19.41
C SER A 98 -11.70 -18.93 -19.64
N GLU A 99 -12.57 -18.04 -19.16
CA GLU A 99 -12.33 -16.61 -19.07
C GLU A 99 -11.35 -16.24 -17.94
N PHE A 100 -10.82 -15.02 -18.03
CA PHE A 100 -10.02 -14.38 -17.00
C PHE A 100 -10.60 -13.02 -16.65
N SER A 101 -10.29 -12.51 -15.47
CA SER A 101 -10.75 -11.21 -14.97
C SER A 101 -9.58 -10.41 -14.43
N CYS A 102 -9.34 -9.23 -15.01
CA CYS A 102 -8.31 -8.33 -14.53
C CYS A 102 -8.66 -7.80 -13.13
N PHE A 103 -7.64 -7.56 -12.32
CA PHE A 103 -7.79 -6.89 -11.05
C PHE A 103 -6.64 -5.95 -10.77
N TYR A 104 -6.89 -4.95 -9.94
CA TYR A 104 -5.85 -4.12 -9.36
C TYR A 104 -6.12 -3.88 -7.89
N GLY A 105 -5.09 -3.50 -7.13
CA GLY A 105 -5.27 -3.35 -5.70
C GLY A 105 -4.03 -2.92 -4.96
N ARG A 106 -4.06 -3.13 -3.65
CA ARG A 106 -2.97 -2.78 -2.74
C ARG A 106 -2.73 -3.87 -1.72
N VAL A 107 -1.49 -3.93 -1.26
CA VAL A 107 -1.04 -4.76 -0.16
C VAL A 107 -1.42 -4.03 1.14
N GLY A 108 -2.39 -4.57 1.87
CA GLY A 108 -2.76 -4.09 3.19
C GLY A 108 -1.94 -4.76 4.29
N THR A 109 -2.26 -4.46 5.55
CA THR A 109 -1.54 -5.05 6.70
C THR A 109 -1.87 -6.53 6.92
N ARG A 110 -3.08 -6.98 6.55
CA ARG A 110 -3.58 -8.34 6.83
C ARG A 110 -4.19 -9.04 5.63
N GLN A 111 -4.27 -8.35 4.50
CA GLN A 111 -4.96 -8.82 3.31
C GLN A 111 -4.46 -8.08 2.08
N LEU A 112 -4.69 -8.67 0.92
CA LEU A 112 -4.76 -7.98 -0.35
C LEU A 112 -6.14 -7.34 -0.48
N SER A 113 -6.18 -6.03 -0.74
CA SER A 113 -7.42 -5.31 -1.03
C SER A 113 -7.48 -5.04 -2.52
N LEU A 114 -8.38 -5.73 -3.21
CA LEU A 114 -8.44 -5.81 -4.66
C LEU A 114 -9.75 -5.20 -5.20
N THR A 115 -9.69 -4.76 -6.44
CA THR A 115 -10.81 -4.41 -7.29
C THR A 115 -10.75 -5.33 -8.50
N VAL A 116 -11.75 -6.21 -8.64
CA VAL A 116 -11.89 -7.11 -9.78
C VAL A 116 -12.78 -6.45 -10.81
N ILE A 117 -12.40 -6.56 -12.08
CA ILE A 117 -13.15 -6.03 -13.21
C ILE A 117 -13.90 -7.19 -13.86
N ASP A 118 -15.22 -7.08 -13.92
CA ASP A 118 -16.05 -8.07 -14.60
C ASP A 118 -15.73 -8.07 -16.12
N PRO A 119 -15.40 -9.23 -16.70
CA PRO A 119 -14.94 -9.30 -18.08
C PRO A 119 -16.03 -9.02 -19.13
N TYR A 120 -17.31 -9.01 -18.74
CA TYR A 120 -18.44 -8.77 -19.65
C TYR A 120 -19.06 -7.39 -19.47
N SER A 121 -19.27 -6.96 -18.23
CA SER A 121 -19.92 -5.68 -17.92
C SER A 121 -18.93 -4.52 -17.77
N ASN A 122 -17.64 -4.82 -17.56
CA ASN A 122 -16.61 -3.86 -17.20
C ASN A 122 -16.92 -3.12 -15.88
N GLU A 123 -17.79 -3.70 -15.04
CA GLU A 123 -18.06 -3.21 -13.70
C GLU A 123 -16.93 -3.61 -12.74
N SER A 124 -16.72 -2.80 -11.69
CA SER A 124 -15.68 -3.02 -10.70
C SER A 124 -16.27 -3.50 -9.37
N HIS A 125 -15.74 -4.59 -8.83
CA HIS A 125 -16.20 -5.21 -7.59
C HIS A 125 -15.07 -5.30 -6.55
N PRO A 126 -15.32 -4.93 -5.28
CA PRO A 126 -14.34 -5.09 -4.22
C PRO A 126 -14.12 -6.58 -3.90
N TYR A 127 -12.87 -6.98 -3.69
CA TYR A 127 -12.48 -8.32 -3.31
C TYR A 127 -11.31 -8.28 -2.32
N ALA A 128 -11.19 -9.27 -1.44
CA ALA A 128 -10.14 -9.31 -0.44
C ALA A 128 -9.62 -10.73 -0.22
N ILE A 129 -8.30 -10.87 -0.16
CA ILE A 129 -7.63 -12.13 0.17
C ILE A 129 -6.81 -11.93 1.42
N ALA A 130 -7.15 -12.63 2.50
CA ALA A 130 -6.39 -12.54 3.75
C ALA A 130 -4.99 -13.16 3.60
N PHE A 131 -4.05 -12.66 4.38
CA PHE A 131 -2.75 -13.31 4.52
C PHE A 131 -2.89 -14.57 5.36
N ALA A 132 -2.36 -15.68 4.86
CA ALA A 132 -2.23 -16.89 5.63
C ALA A 132 -1.19 -16.68 6.76
N PRO A 133 -1.36 -17.34 7.91
CA PRO A 133 -0.34 -17.33 8.95
C PRO A 133 0.97 -17.88 8.37
N VAL A 134 2.03 -17.07 8.42
CA VAL A 134 3.37 -17.46 7.97
C VAL A 134 3.88 -18.54 8.92
N ALA A 135 3.77 -19.81 8.55
CA ALA A 135 4.61 -20.84 9.14
C ALA A 135 6.04 -20.51 8.69
N LEU A 136 6.90 -20.16 9.64
CA LEU A 136 8.33 -19.91 9.40
C LEU A 136 8.98 -21.20 8.91
N ALA A 137 8.80 -21.54 7.63
CA ALA A 137 9.52 -22.61 6.98
C ALA A 137 10.93 -22.09 6.68
N ALA A 138 11.94 -22.75 7.26
CA ALA A 138 13.34 -22.47 6.99
C ALA A 138 13.68 -22.86 5.54
N GLY A 139 13.59 -21.89 4.63
CA GLY A 139 13.94 -21.99 3.22
C GLY A 139 14.16 -20.59 2.65
N GLU A 140 15.06 -20.45 1.67
CA GLU A 140 15.67 -19.19 1.19
C GLU A 140 14.72 -18.08 0.67
N ASP A 141 13.41 -18.29 0.65
CA ASP A 141 12.42 -17.28 0.26
C ASP A 141 11.76 -16.64 1.49
N ALA A 142 12.53 -15.83 2.24
CA ALA A 142 12.05 -15.01 3.35
C ALA A 142 11.02 -13.92 2.95
N ALA A 143 10.57 -13.91 1.69
CA ALA A 143 9.58 -13.02 1.10
C ALA A 143 8.28 -13.74 0.67
N ALA A 144 8.12 -15.03 0.97
CA ALA A 144 6.94 -15.79 0.58
C ALA A 144 5.72 -15.32 1.41
N ILE A 145 4.80 -14.62 0.74
CA ILE A 145 3.55 -14.18 1.35
C ILE A 145 2.53 -15.29 1.17
N GLY A 146 2.13 -15.90 2.28
CA GLY A 146 1.03 -16.85 2.29
C GLY A 146 -0.30 -16.12 2.09
N LEU A 147 -1.15 -16.67 1.23
CA LEU A 147 -2.50 -16.17 0.97
C LEU A 147 -3.50 -17.24 1.39
N GLU A 148 -4.53 -16.86 2.13
CA GLU A 148 -5.53 -17.82 2.62
C GLU A 148 -6.24 -18.50 1.45
N GLY A 149 -6.24 -19.83 1.44
CA GLY A 149 -6.84 -20.64 0.38
C GLY A 149 -5.99 -20.79 -0.88
N TYR A 150 -4.75 -20.29 -0.90
CA TYR A 150 -3.89 -20.37 -2.07
C TYR A 150 -2.45 -20.80 -1.77
N HIS A 151 -1.88 -21.53 -2.72
CA HIS A 151 -0.51 -21.99 -2.73
C HIS A 151 0.31 -21.13 -3.69
N ARG A 152 1.48 -20.66 -3.25
CA ARG A 152 2.42 -19.98 -4.14
C ARG A 152 3.01 -21.00 -5.10
N LEU A 153 2.91 -20.73 -6.40
CA LEU A 153 3.52 -21.59 -7.42
C LEU A 153 4.92 -21.06 -7.77
N SER A 154 5.85 -21.97 -8.08
CA SER A 154 7.25 -21.62 -8.37
C SER A 154 7.49 -21.26 -9.83
N SER A 155 6.57 -21.61 -10.73
CA SER A 155 6.73 -21.44 -12.17
C SER A 155 5.61 -20.61 -12.77
N LEU A 156 6.01 -19.61 -13.54
CA LEU A 156 5.11 -18.81 -14.36
C LEU A 156 5.09 -19.38 -15.79
N SER A 157 3.92 -19.79 -16.28
CA SER A 157 3.76 -20.25 -17.65
C SER A 157 3.73 -19.08 -18.66
N VAL A 158 3.85 -19.43 -19.95
CA VAL A 158 3.65 -18.45 -21.04
C VAL A 158 2.23 -17.91 -21.04
N ASN A 159 1.24 -18.74 -20.68
CA ASN A 159 -0.15 -18.32 -20.61
C ASN A 159 -0.38 -17.29 -19.50
N ASP A 160 0.20 -17.54 -18.31
CA ASP A 160 0.11 -16.62 -17.16
C ASP A 160 0.66 -15.24 -17.51
N ARG A 161 1.85 -15.23 -18.13
CA ARG A 161 2.49 -14.00 -18.56
C ARG A 161 1.65 -13.25 -19.58
N ARG A 162 1.11 -13.95 -20.58
CA ARG A 162 0.24 -13.35 -21.60
C ARG A 162 -0.98 -12.67 -20.99
N MET A 163 -1.68 -13.35 -20.08
CA MET A 163 -2.88 -12.79 -19.44
C MET A 163 -2.54 -11.62 -18.51
N LEU A 164 -1.43 -11.72 -17.77
CA LEU A 164 -0.91 -10.62 -16.96
C LEU A 164 -0.60 -9.39 -17.83
N ASP A 165 0.10 -9.59 -18.95
CA ASP A 165 0.50 -8.51 -19.86
C ASP A 165 -0.72 -7.82 -20.49
N THR A 166 -1.79 -8.56 -20.79
CA THR A 166 -3.08 -7.98 -21.22
C THR A 166 -3.63 -7.01 -20.17
N CYS A 167 -3.77 -7.45 -18.92
CA CYS A 167 -4.30 -6.60 -17.85
C CYS A 167 -3.39 -5.40 -17.54
N ILE A 168 -2.07 -5.56 -17.64
CA ILE A 168 -1.11 -4.45 -17.53
C ILE A 168 -1.32 -3.43 -18.64
N GLY A 169 -1.46 -3.89 -19.88
CA GLY A 169 -1.70 -3.03 -21.05
C GLY A 169 -2.92 -2.14 -20.86
N GLU A 170 -4.00 -2.70 -20.31
CA GLU A 170 -5.29 -2.02 -20.15
C GLU A 170 -5.35 -1.09 -18.93
N HIS A 171 -4.80 -1.51 -17.78
CA HIS A 171 -5.07 -0.84 -16.49
C HIS A 171 -3.87 -0.18 -15.82
N GLN A 172 -2.67 -0.22 -16.41
CA GLN A 172 -1.49 0.39 -15.79
C GLN A 172 -1.63 1.88 -15.49
N GLN A 173 -2.46 2.62 -16.25
CA GLN A 173 -2.67 4.04 -16.02
C GLN A 173 -3.49 4.30 -14.75
N ASP A 174 -4.43 3.40 -14.43
CA ASP A 174 -5.29 3.48 -13.25
C ASP A 174 -4.52 3.19 -11.96
N VAL A 175 -3.46 2.37 -12.06
CA VAL A 175 -2.70 1.86 -10.92
C VAL A 175 -1.40 2.65 -10.73
N TRP A 176 -0.52 2.65 -11.74
CA TRP A 176 0.84 3.17 -11.59
C TRP A 176 0.93 4.66 -11.87
N GLN A 177 0.29 5.14 -12.94
CA GLN A 177 0.41 6.54 -13.37
C GLN A 177 -0.43 7.50 -12.52
N LYS A 178 -1.58 7.04 -12.00
CA LYS A 178 -2.40 7.80 -11.04
C LYS A 178 -1.67 8.16 -9.75
N THR A 179 -0.62 7.41 -9.40
CA THR A 179 0.18 7.62 -8.19
C THR A 179 1.26 8.70 -8.37
N ILE A 180 1.75 8.92 -9.60
CA ILE A 180 2.81 9.90 -9.90
C ILE A 180 2.29 11.34 -9.82
N VAL A 181 1.06 11.60 -10.26
CA VAL A 181 0.49 12.96 -10.29
C VAL A 181 0.09 13.47 -8.89
N LYS A 182 -0.04 12.58 -7.89
CA LYS A 182 -0.44 12.97 -6.53
C LYS A 182 0.70 13.59 -5.69
N HIS A 183 1.92 13.65 -6.24
CA HIS A 183 3.12 14.14 -5.55
C HIS A 183 3.82 15.32 -6.27
N ILE A 184 3.12 15.99 -7.19
CA ILE A 184 3.52 17.27 -7.80
C ILE A 184 2.50 18.33 -7.39
#